data_AF-A0A7C2VI34-F1
#
_entry.id   AF-A0A7C2VI34-F1
#
_cell.length_a   1.000
_cell.length_b   1.000
_cell.length_c   1.000
_cell.angle_alpha   90.00
_cell.angle_beta   90.00
_cell.angle_gamma   90.00
#
_symmetry.space_group_name_H-M   'P 1'
#
loop_
_entity.id
_entity.type
_entity.pdbx_description
1 polymer ?
#
loop_
_entity_poly.entity_id
_entity_poly.type
_entity_poly.pdbx_seq_one_letter_code
_entity_poly.pdbx_strand_id
1 'polypeptide(L)'
;MALTRPRPARRPSPRTPRPGALWPAGPVPVALLGVLLFVAGGYWDIAWHIDLGRDTFWSPPHLVLYSGLLLIALTPLWGLLQARHLRGLDPRHLAGPTVRLAGLPLSPGLLISGLGALLALGAAPLDELWHQLFGLDVSLWSPPHLQLIF
;
A
#
# COMPACT_ATOMS: atom_id res chain seq x y z
N MET A 1 -28.26 55.00 -32.62
CA MET A 1 -28.75 53.61 -32.55
C MET A 1 -27.56 52.70 -32.29
N ALA A 2 -27.29 52.37 -31.02
CA ALA A 2 -26.12 51.59 -30.62
C ALA A 2 -26.49 50.09 -30.56
N LEU A 3 -25.84 49.29 -31.39
CA LEU A 3 -26.03 47.83 -31.46
C LEU A 3 -25.37 47.17 -30.23
N THR A 4 -26.18 46.72 -29.28
CA THR A 4 -25.74 45.87 -28.16
C THR A 4 -25.41 44.47 -28.70
N ARG A 5 -24.11 44.13 -28.74
CA ARG A 5 -23.68 42.77 -29.07
C ARG A 5 -24.15 41.77 -27.99
N PRO A 6 -24.68 40.59 -28.37
CA PRO A 6 -25.11 39.59 -27.41
C PRO A 6 -23.90 39.02 -26.64
N ARG A 7 -24.05 38.88 -25.33
CA ARG A 7 -23.03 38.27 -24.47
C ARG A 7 -22.84 36.80 -24.87
N PRO A 8 -21.60 36.32 -25.05
CA PRO A 8 -21.36 34.92 -25.37
C PRO A 8 -21.85 34.02 -24.22
N ALA A 9 -22.53 32.94 -24.59
CA ALA A 9 -22.98 31.93 -23.64
C ALA A 9 -21.78 31.37 -22.86
N ARG A 10 -21.82 31.45 -21.52
CA ARG A 10 -20.81 30.84 -20.66
C ARG A 10 -20.81 29.34 -20.90
N ARG A 11 -19.71 28.80 -21.45
CA ARG A 11 -19.50 27.35 -21.50
C ARG A 11 -19.56 26.80 -20.07
N PRO A 12 -20.27 25.69 -19.82
CA PRO A 12 -20.25 25.04 -18.52
C PRO A 12 -18.80 24.68 -18.18
N SER A 13 -18.34 25.09 -17.00
CA SER A 13 -17.02 24.75 -16.50
C SER A 13 -16.93 23.22 -16.35
N PRO A 14 -15.81 22.59 -16.74
CA PRO A 14 -15.59 21.17 -16.49
C PRO A 14 -15.79 20.90 -15.00
N ARG A 15 -16.68 19.97 -14.65
CA ARG A 15 -16.84 19.53 -13.26
C ARG A 15 -15.55 18.82 -12.86
N THR A 16 -14.69 19.52 -12.12
CA THR A 16 -13.54 18.88 -11.48
C THR A 16 -14.08 17.88 -10.45
N PRO A 17 -13.67 16.61 -10.49
CA PRO A 17 -14.02 15.64 -9.47
C PRO A 17 -13.62 16.18 -8.10
N ARG A 18 -14.51 16.05 -7.10
CA ARG A 18 -14.20 16.51 -5.74
C ARG A 18 -13.00 15.71 -5.21
N PRO A 19 -11.95 16.36 -4.68
CA PRO A 19 -10.72 15.70 -4.21
C PRO A 19 -10.96 14.53 -3.23
N GLY A 20 -12.01 14.63 -2.41
CA GLY A 20 -12.38 13.59 -1.43
C GLY A 20 -13.09 12.35 -2.00
N ALA A 21 -13.53 12.35 -3.27
CA ALA A 21 -14.26 11.23 -3.86
C ALA A 21 -13.34 10.07 -4.30
N LEU A 22 -12.03 10.32 -4.43
CA LEU A 22 -11.06 9.34 -4.96
C LEU A 22 -10.43 8.45 -3.88
N TRP A 23 -10.51 8.83 -2.61
CA TRP A 23 -9.82 8.15 -1.50
C TRP A 23 -10.61 6.97 -0.90
N PRO A 24 -11.91 7.11 -0.58
CA PRO A 24 -12.68 6.05 0.06
C PRO A 24 -13.00 4.87 -0.86
N ALA A 25 -13.03 5.09 -2.17
CA ALA A 25 -13.39 4.07 -3.18
C ALA A 25 -12.19 3.44 -3.90
N GLY A 26 -10.96 3.86 -3.60
CA GLY A 26 -9.75 3.45 -4.34
C GLY A 26 -8.75 2.63 -3.51
N PRO A 27 -7.61 3.21 -3.08
CA PRO A 27 -6.52 2.47 -2.45
C PRO A 27 -6.85 1.91 -1.06
N VAL A 28 -7.82 2.50 -0.34
CA VAL A 28 -8.15 2.08 1.04
C VAL A 28 -8.80 0.69 1.10
N PRO A 29 -9.86 0.37 0.33
CA PRO A 29 -10.39 -0.99 0.27
C PRO A 29 -9.34 -2.05 -0.13
N VAL A 30 -8.42 -1.71 -1.03
CA VAL A 30 -7.33 -2.60 -1.46
C VAL A 30 -6.37 -2.87 -0.31
N ALA A 31 -5.98 -1.84 0.43
CA ALA A 31 -5.15 -1.99 1.62
C ALA A 31 -5.84 -2.85 2.69
N LEU A 32 -7.15 -2.65 2.92
CA LEU A 32 -7.93 -3.44 3.88
C LEU A 32 -8.01 -4.91 3.48
N LEU A 33 -8.25 -5.20 2.20
CA LEU A 33 -8.20 -6.58 1.69
C LEU A 33 -6.80 -7.17 1.86
N GLY A 34 -5.76 -6.39 1.58
CA GLY A 34 -4.37 -6.79 1.78
C GLY A 34 -4.08 -7.17 3.23
N VAL A 35 -4.50 -6.34 4.19
CA VAL A 35 -4.37 -6.63 5.63
C VAL A 35 -5.14 -7.88 6.01
N LEU A 36 -6.37 -8.05 5.52
CA LEU A 36 -7.17 -9.24 5.82
C LEU A 36 -6.47 -10.52 5.33
N LEU A 37 -5.99 -10.54 4.09
CA LEU A 37 -5.27 -11.68 3.52
C LEU A 37 -3.95 -11.94 4.23
N PHE A 38 -3.22 -10.88 4.57
CA PHE A 38 -1.95 -10.99 5.29
C PHE A 38 -2.14 -11.62 6.67
N VAL A 39 -3.11 -11.14 7.45
CA VAL A 39 -3.42 -11.67 8.79
C VAL A 39 -3.96 -13.09 8.70
N ALA A 40 -4.91 -13.35 7.79
CA ALA A 40 -5.48 -14.70 7.61
C ALA A 40 -4.40 -15.70 7.15
N GLY A 41 -3.54 -15.30 6.22
CA GLY A 41 -2.40 -16.09 5.75
C GLY A 41 -1.42 -16.40 6.87
N GLY A 42 -1.06 -15.41 7.69
CA GLY A 42 -0.16 -15.61 8.84
C GLY A 42 -0.74 -16.56 9.91
N TYR A 43 -2.02 -16.43 10.26
CA TYR A 43 -2.66 -17.39 11.18
C TYR A 43 -2.73 -18.80 10.59
N TRP A 44 -3.02 -18.90 9.29
CA TRP A 44 -3.01 -20.19 8.60
C TRP A 44 -1.62 -20.79 8.55
N ASP A 45 -0.58 -19.98 8.32
CA ASP A 45 0.82 -20.41 8.31
C ASP A 45 1.26 -20.99 9.66
N ILE A 46 0.92 -20.29 10.76
CA ILE A 46 1.16 -20.78 12.12
C ILE A 46 0.47 -22.14 12.34
N ALA A 47 -0.82 -22.24 12.01
CA ALA A 47 -1.56 -23.49 12.18
C ALA A 47 -0.98 -24.62 11.32
N TRP A 48 -0.62 -24.32 10.07
CA TRP A 48 0.01 -25.25 9.13
C TRP A 48 1.32 -25.78 9.68
N HIS A 49 2.17 -24.91 10.24
CA HIS A 49 3.42 -25.30 10.87
C HIS A 49 3.24 -26.18 12.11
N ILE A 50 2.19 -25.94 12.90
CA ILE A 50 1.87 -26.78 14.06
C ILE A 50 1.41 -28.17 13.63
N ASP A 51 0.51 -28.24 12.63
CA ASP A 51 -0.16 -29.48 12.26
C ASP A 51 0.71 -30.37 11.33
N LEU A 52 1.42 -29.75 10.39
CA LEU A 52 2.11 -30.44 9.29
C LEU A 52 3.63 -30.19 9.29
N GLY A 53 4.12 -29.27 10.11
CA GLY A 53 5.49 -28.79 10.05
C GLY A 53 5.72 -27.78 8.92
N ARG A 54 6.96 -27.33 8.75
CA ARG A 54 7.32 -26.41 7.66
C ARG A 54 7.42 -27.12 6.33
N ASP A 55 6.64 -26.59 5.38
CA ASP A 55 6.69 -26.92 3.97
C ASP A 55 7.61 -25.92 3.22
N THR A 56 7.55 -25.88 1.90
CA THR A 56 8.40 -25.01 1.06
C THR A 56 8.06 -23.52 1.18
N PHE A 57 8.95 -22.66 0.67
CA PHE A 57 8.71 -21.23 0.46
C PHE A 57 7.37 -20.91 -0.22
N TRP A 58 6.87 -21.81 -1.07
CA TRP A 58 5.64 -21.63 -1.85
C TRP A 58 4.41 -22.32 -1.25
N SER A 59 4.40 -22.56 0.06
CA SER A 59 3.27 -23.19 0.75
C SER A 59 1.96 -22.42 0.51
N PRO A 60 0.80 -23.09 0.53
CA PRO A 60 -0.50 -22.42 0.41
C PRO A 60 -0.71 -21.22 1.36
N PRO A 61 -0.41 -21.31 2.68
CA PRO A 61 -0.55 -20.15 3.57
C PRO A 61 0.42 -19.01 3.23
N HIS A 62 1.66 -19.30 2.84
CA HIS A 62 2.61 -18.30 2.36
C HIS A 62 2.06 -17.55 1.14
N LEU A 63 1.48 -18.24 0.15
CA LEU A 63 0.93 -17.60 -1.03
C LEU A 63 -0.20 -16.62 -0.68
N VAL A 64 -1.06 -16.97 0.29
CA VAL A 64 -2.10 -16.07 0.80
C VAL A 64 -1.48 -14.87 1.51
N LEU A 65 -0.52 -15.09 2.40
CA LEU A 65 0.21 -14.04 3.11
C LEU A 65 0.89 -13.08 2.13
N TYR A 66 1.61 -13.60 1.13
CA TYR A 66 2.31 -12.82 0.11
C TYR A 66 1.35 -12.00 -0.74
N SER A 67 0.18 -12.55 -1.08
CA SER A 67 -0.85 -11.80 -1.80
C SER A 67 -1.34 -10.59 -1.01
N GLY A 68 -1.58 -10.75 0.29
CA GLY A 68 -1.98 -9.66 1.17
C GLY A 68 -0.91 -8.58 1.27
N LEU A 69 0.34 -9.02 1.47
CA LEU A 69 1.50 -8.14 1.55
C LEU A 69 1.74 -7.34 0.26
N LEU A 70 1.56 -7.98 -0.90
CA LEU A 70 1.62 -7.32 -2.20
C LEU A 70 0.57 -6.22 -2.33
N LEU A 71 -0.69 -6.48 -1.95
CA LEU A 71 -1.75 -5.45 -2.00
C LEU A 71 -1.46 -4.26 -1.08
N ILE A 72 -0.94 -4.52 0.12
CA ILE A 72 -0.49 -3.47 1.05
C ILE A 72 0.62 -2.64 0.39
N ALA A 73 1.62 -3.29 -0.22
CA ALA A 73 2.75 -2.61 -0.85
C ALA A 73 2.37 -1.79 -2.10
N LEU A 74 1.34 -2.20 -2.84
CA LEU A 74 0.83 -1.46 -4.00
C LEU A 74 0.05 -0.19 -3.61
N THR A 75 -0.48 -0.13 -2.39
CA THR A 75 -1.27 1.01 -1.89
C THR A 75 -0.49 2.34 -1.91
N PRO A 76 0.71 2.46 -1.32
CA PRO A 76 1.50 3.69 -1.39
C PRO A 76 1.99 4.01 -2.81
N LEU A 77 2.24 3.00 -3.66
CA LEU A 77 2.56 3.23 -5.07
C LEU A 77 1.39 3.85 -5.82
N TRP A 78 0.16 3.38 -5.58
CA TRP A 78 -1.04 3.99 -6.13
C TRP A 78 -1.20 5.43 -5.63
N GLY A 79 -1.02 5.68 -4.33
CA GLY A 79 -1.03 7.03 -3.77
C GLY A 79 -0.01 7.96 -4.44
N LEU A 80 1.20 7.47 -4.71
CA LEU A 80 2.25 8.23 -5.41
C LEU A 80 1.88 8.55 -6.86
N LEU A 81 1.33 7.58 -7.59
CA LEU A 81 0.89 7.76 -8.98
C LEU A 81 -0.26 8.76 -9.06
N GLN A 82 -1.21 8.72 -8.12
CA GLN A 82 -2.24 9.74 -8.02
C GLN A 82 -1.64 11.11 -7.73
N ALA A 83 -0.72 11.23 -6.76
CA ALA A 83 -0.06 12.50 -6.47
C ALA A 83 0.69 13.08 -7.69
N ARG A 84 1.32 12.23 -8.51
CA ARG A 84 1.98 12.63 -9.76
C ARG A 84 0.97 13.11 -10.81
N HIS A 85 -0.14 12.41 -10.98
CA HIS A 85 -1.19 12.78 -11.93
C HIS A 85 -1.91 14.08 -11.51
N LEU A 86 -2.08 14.30 -10.21
CA LEU A 86 -2.72 15.49 -9.63
C LEU A 86 -1.79 16.70 -9.55
N ARG A 87 -0.54 16.64 -10.07
CA ARG A 87 0.39 17.79 -10.18
C ARG A 87 -0.18 19.00 -10.95
N GLY A 88 -1.29 18.83 -11.68
CA GLY A 88 -2.06 19.92 -12.30
C GLY A 88 -3.11 20.57 -11.40
N LEU A 89 -3.32 20.08 -10.17
CA LEU A 89 -4.26 20.62 -9.19
C LEU A 89 -3.51 21.41 -8.11
N ASP A 90 -4.13 22.50 -7.65
CA ASP A 90 -3.59 23.38 -6.61
C ASP A 90 -3.13 22.55 -5.37
N PRO A 91 -1.87 22.70 -4.91
CA PRO A 91 -1.33 22.01 -3.73
C PRO A 91 -2.19 22.14 -2.46
N ARG A 92 -3.06 23.15 -2.37
CA ARG A 92 -4.05 23.31 -1.30
C ARG A 92 -5.04 22.14 -1.18
N HIS A 93 -5.17 21.30 -2.21
CA HIS A 93 -5.99 20.09 -2.18
C HIS A 93 -5.30 18.89 -1.50
N LEU A 94 -3.98 18.94 -1.30
CA LEU A 94 -3.27 17.99 -0.44
C LEU A 94 -3.46 18.46 1.00
N ALA A 95 -4.51 17.98 1.66
CA ALA A 95 -4.75 18.32 3.06
C ALA A 95 -3.61 17.76 3.94
N GLY A 96 -2.84 18.63 4.59
CA GLY A 96 -1.90 18.26 5.66
C GLY A 96 -0.42 18.52 5.36
N PRO A 97 0.48 18.16 6.31
CA PRO A 97 1.92 18.32 6.18
C PRO A 97 2.48 17.51 4.99
N THR A 98 3.46 18.06 4.28
CA THR A 98 4.16 17.37 3.18
C THR A 98 5.67 17.38 3.37
N VAL A 99 6.32 16.28 3.00
CA VAL A 99 7.78 16.15 2.89
C VAL A 99 8.16 16.09 1.42
N ARG A 100 9.26 16.75 1.04
CA ARG A 100 9.79 16.70 -0.33
C ARG A 100 10.79 15.57 -0.47
N LEU A 101 10.49 14.59 -1.32
CA LEU A 101 11.42 13.52 -1.71
C LEU A 101 11.54 13.48 -3.23
N ALA A 102 12.77 13.55 -3.76
CA ALA A 102 13.02 13.61 -5.20
C ALA A 102 12.15 14.65 -5.95
N GLY A 103 11.92 15.81 -5.32
CA GLY A 103 11.09 16.90 -5.88
C GLY A 103 9.57 16.66 -5.86
N LEU A 104 9.08 15.57 -5.26
CA LEU A 104 7.66 15.28 -5.06
C LEU A 104 7.21 15.68 -3.65
N PRO A 105 6.13 16.48 -3.50
CA PRO A 105 5.49 16.67 -2.20
C PRO A 105 4.68 15.40 -1.85
N LEU A 106 5.11 14.68 -0.82
CA LEU A 106 4.47 13.45 -0.34
C LEU A 106 3.95 13.65 1.08
N SER A 107 2.84 13.02 1.42
CA SER A 107 2.40 12.99 2.82
C SER A 107 3.35 12.09 3.62
N PRO A 108 3.66 12.43 4.89
CA PRO A 108 4.44 11.56 5.77
C PRO A 108 3.87 10.14 5.85
N GLY A 109 2.54 10.00 5.85
CA GLY A 109 1.87 8.70 5.84
C GLY A 109 2.26 7.85 4.63
N LEU A 110 2.34 8.43 3.43
CA LEU A 110 2.75 7.70 2.23
C LEU A 110 4.20 7.19 2.33
N LEU A 111 5.09 8.00 2.92
CA LEU A 111 6.48 7.62 3.14
C LEU A 111 6.60 6.48 4.16
N ILE A 112 5.91 6.61 5.30
CA ILE A 112 5.91 5.61 6.36
C ILE A 112 5.34 4.28 5.84
N SER A 113 4.17 4.33 5.18
CA SER A 113 3.55 3.13 4.60
C SER A 113 4.41 2.51 3.50
N GLY A 114 5.06 3.33 2.66
CA GLY A 114 5.98 2.85 1.62
C GLY A 114 7.21 2.17 2.20
N LEU A 115 7.84 2.76 3.23
CA LEU A 115 8.99 2.17 3.90
C LEU A 115 8.62 0.87 4.63
N GLY A 116 7.51 0.87 5.37
CA GLY A 116 7.01 -0.33 6.04
C GLY A 116 6.73 -1.47 5.06
N ALA A 117 6.10 -1.18 3.91
CA ALA A 117 5.87 -2.16 2.86
C ALA A 117 7.18 -2.74 2.29
N LEU A 118 8.19 -1.91 2.06
CA LEU A 118 9.50 -2.36 1.59
C LEU A 118 10.20 -3.28 2.60
N LEU A 119 10.15 -2.92 3.89
CA LEU A 119 10.70 -3.75 4.96
C LEU A 119 9.96 -5.09 5.04
N ALA A 120 8.64 -5.07 5.00
CA ALA A 120 7.83 -6.28 5.11
C ALA A 120 8.02 -7.22 3.91
N LEU A 121 8.14 -6.71 2.68
CA LEU A 121 8.46 -7.51 1.49
C LEU A 121 9.83 -8.22 1.61
N GLY A 122 10.77 -7.63 2.34
CA GLY A 122 12.06 -8.23 2.62
C GLY A 122 12.00 -9.41 3.60
N ALA A 123 10.92 -9.54 4.39
CA ALA A 123 10.83 -10.56 5.42
C ALA A 123 10.78 -11.98 4.83
N ALA A 124 10.06 -12.19 3.72
CA ALA A 124 9.95 -13.52 3.10
C ALA A 124 11.29 -14.11 2.63
N PRO A 125 12.12 -13.42 1.81
CA PRO A 125 13.42 -13.95 1.43
C PRO A 125 14.40 -14.06 2.61
N LEU A 126 14.28 -13.18 3.61
CA LEU A 126 15.09 -13.26 4.83
C LEU A 126 14.69 -14.46 5.70
N ASP A 127 13.40 -14.78 5.77
CA ASP A 127 12.86 -15.97 6.43
C ASP A 127 13.43 -17.24 5.80
N GLU A 128 13.34 -17.36 4.48
CA GLU A 128 13.91 -18.50 3.76
C GLU A 128 15.43 -18.62 3.97
N LEU A 129 16.16 -17.50 3.90
CA LEU A 129 17.60 -17.50 4.18
C LEU A 129 17.90 -17.94 5.62
N TRP A 130 17.12 -17.46 6.58
CA TRP A 130 17.27 -17.82 7.99
C TRP A 130 17.13 -19.32 8.19
N HIS A 131 16.09 -19.91 7.60
CA HIS A 131 15.87 -21.36 7.66
C HIS A 131 16.99 -22.17 6.99
N GLN A 132 17.55 -21.68 5.89
CA GLN A 132 18.69 -22.33 5.23
C GLN A 132 19.95 -22.34 6.10
N LEU A 133 20.16 -21.27 6.89
CA LEU A 133 21.35 -21.11 7.73
C LEU A 133 21.24 -21.78 9.10
N PHE A 134 20.05 -21.73 9.71
CA PHE A 134 19.86 -22.10 11.12
C PHE A 134 18.88 -23.26 11.32
N GLY A 135 18.22 -23.73 10.26
CA GLY A 135 17.21 -24.78 10.32
C GLY A 135 15.81 -24.28 10.64
N LEU A 136 14.92 -25.19 11.03
CA LEU A 136 13.52 -24.88 11.31
C LEU A 136 13.36 -24.20 12.67
N ASP A 137 12.97 -22.93 12.67
CA ASP A 137 12.41 -22.26 13.85
C ASP A 137 10.92 -22.54 13.96
N VAL A 138 10.56 -23.34 14.96
CA VAL A 138 9.17 -23.66 15.35
C VAL A 138 8.48 -22.53 16.13
N SER A 139 9.07 -21.33 16.16
CA SER A 139 8.54 -20.21 16.95
C SER A 139 8.64 -18.89 16.19
N LEU A 140 7.65 -18.01 16.40
CA LEU A 140 7.56 -16.64 15.87
C LEU A 140 8.70 -15.69 16.30
N TRP A 141 9.71 -16.18 17.02
CA TRP A 141 10.74 -15.34 17.64
C TRP A 141 12.01 -15.17 16.80
N SER A 142 12.08 -15.78 15.61
CA SER A 142 13.24 -15.52 14.75
C SER A 142 13.19 -14.09 14.18
N PRO A 143 14.35 -13.49 13.86
CA PRO A 143 14.42 -12.12 13.36
C PRO A 143 13.52 -11.82 12.15
N PRO A 144 13.36 -12.71 11.15
CA PRO A 144 12.44 -12.47 10.03
C PRO A 144 10.97 -12.34 10.45
N HIS A 145 10.50 -13.17 11.38
CA HIS A 145 9.15 -13.07 11.94
C HIS A 145 8.96 -11.76 12.72
N LEU A 146 9.94 -11.36 13.53
CA LEU A 146 9.88 -10.11 14.29
C LEU A 146 9.87 -8.88 13.39
N GLN A 147 10.67 -8.87 12.32
CA GLN A 147 10.65 -7.82 11.30
C GLN A 147 9.28 -7.69 10.63
N LEU A 148 8.57 -8.80 10.46
CA LEU A 148 7.26 -8.79 9.81
C LEU A 148 6.15 -8.30 10.77
N ILE A 149 6.33 -8.49 12.08
CA ILE A 149 5.36 -8.10 13.12
C ILE A 149 5.54 -6.65 13.59
N PHE A 150 6.78 -6.15 13.65
CA PHE A 150 7.14 -4.86 14.26
C PHE A 150 7.73 -3.87 13.23
#